data_AF-S8FFB0-F1
#
_entry.id   AF-S8FFB0-F1
#
_cell.length_a   1.000
_cell.length_b   1.000
_cell.length_c   1.000
_cell.angle_alpha   90.00
_cell.angle_beta   90.00
_cell.angle_gamma   90.00
#
_symmetry.space_group_name_H-M   'P 1'
#
loop_
_entity.id
_entity.type
_entity.pdbx_description
1 polymer ?
#
loop_
_entity_poly.entity_id
_entity_poly.type
_entity_poly.pdbx_seq_one_letter_code
_entity_poly.pdbx_strand_id
1 'polypeptide(L)'
;MVLELLGMQDGRVDLSLVQDIRAELKEVTLTPSTNPFFQADHLATFGDLGTPLKPYVQPYLPPPREQPAVNQLHEAVCGRV
;
A
#
# COMPACT_ATOMS: atom_id res chain seq x y z
N MET A 1 12.09 -5.54 -13.15
CA MET A 1 12.86 -4.63 -12.26
C MET A 1 12.66 -4.93 -10.77
N VAL A 2 11.43 -5.16 -10.25
CA VAL A 2 11.23 -5.62 -8.83
C VAL A 2 11.84 -7.01 -8.57
N LEU A 3 11.70 -7.94 -9.52
CA LEU A 3 12.21 -9.30 -9.42
C LEU A 3 13.73 -9.39 -9.15
N GLU A 4 14.49 -8.45 -9.73
CA GLU A 4 15.96 -8.43 -9.73
C GLU A 4 16.53 -7.75 -8.48
N LEU A 5 15.82 -6.76 -7.93
CA LEU A 5 16.27 -5.97 -6.79
C LEU A 5 15.96 -6.62 -5.42
N LEU A 6 14.91 -7.44 -5.34
CA LEU A 6 14.49 -8.11 -4.10
C LEU A 6 14.83 -9.60 -4.05
N GLY A 7 15.44 -10.15 -5.11
CA GLY A 7 15.91 -11.54 -5.15
C GLY A 7 14.80 -12.58 -4.97
N MET A 8 14.14 -12.96 -6.06
CA MET A 8 13.17 -14.06 -6.02
C MET A 8 13.84 -15.43 -6.00
N GLN A 9 13.40 -16.31 -5.09
CA GLN A 9 13.71 -17.74 -5.12
C GLN A 9 12.40 -18.52 -5.25
N ASP A 10 12.24 -19.25 -6.35
CA ASP A 10 11.06 -20.11 -6.60
C ASP A 10 9.71 -19.38 -6.47
N GLY A 11 9.65 -18.13 -6.96
CA GLY A 11 8.45 -17.28 -6.87
C GLY A 11 8.18 -16.73 -5.48
N ARG A 12 9.14 -16.85 -4.54
CA ARG A 12 9.07 -16.25 -3.20
C ARG A 12 10.01 -15.06 -3.10
N VAL A 13 9.53 -14.02 -2.43
CA VAL A 13 10.29 -12.81 -2.10
C VAL A 13 10.55 -12.79 -0.61
N ASP A 14 11.82 -12.66 -0.25
CA ASP A 14 12.22 -12.40 1.13
C ASP A 14 12.24 -10.89 1.38
N LEU A 15 11.41 -10.43 2.32
CA LEU A 15 11.30 -9.05 2.77
C LEU A 15 11.98 -8.82 4.13
N SER A 16 12.77 -9.79 4.63
CA SER A 16 13.47 -9.69 5.92
C SER A 16 14.45 -8.52 6.03
N LEU A 17 14.89 -7.96 4.90
CA LEU A 17 15.76 -6.78 4.84
C LEU A 17 15.00 -5.46 5.05
N VAL A 18 13.66 -5.46 4.97
CA VAL A 18 12.82 -4.28 5.18
C VAL A 18 12.58 -4.09 6.68
N GLN A 19 12.95 -2.93 7.21
CA GLN A 19 12.69 -2.58 8.61
C GLN A 19 11.19 -2.35 8.84
N ASP A 20 10.67 -2.77 9.99
CA ASP A 20 9.25 -2.64 10.40
C ASP A 20 8.25 -3.50 9.58
N ILE A 21 8.74 -4.56 8.92
CA ILE A 21 7.88 -5.56 8.27
C ILE A 21 7.23 -6.47 9.33
N ARG A 22 5.95 -6.78 9.14
CA ARG A 22 5.24 -7.74 9.99
C ARG A 22 5.80 -9.14 9.77
N ALA A 23 5.86 -9.96 10.82
CA ALA A 23 6.46 -11.29 10.77
C ALA A 23 5.79 -12.20 9.72
N GLU A 24 4.48 -12.04 9.51
CA GLU A 24 3.69 -12.76 8.51
C GLU A 24 3.95 -12.33 7.06
N LEU A 25 4.57 -11.16 6.83
CA LEU A 25 4.90 -10.63 5.51
C LEU A 25 6.39 -10.75 5.17
N LYS A 26 7.17 -11.42 6.01
CA LYS A 26 8.61 -11.64 5.74
C LYS A 26 8.85 -12.46 4.49
N GLU A 27 7.96 -13.41 4.20
CA GLU A 27 8.02 -14.24 3.00
C GLU A 27 6.70 -14.07 2.23
N VAL A 28 6.79 -13.55 1.02
CA VAL A 28 5.63 -13.36 0.14
C VAL A 28 5.78 -14.21 -1.10
N THR A 29 4.79 -15.06 -1.37
CA THR A 29 4.74 -15.84 -2.61
C THR A 29 4.06 -15.01 -3.70
N LEU A 30 4.76 -14.75 -4.80
CA LEU A 30 4.27 -14.05 -5.97
C LEU A 30 4.25 -14.98 -7.17
N THR A 31 3.08 -15.53 -7.48
CA THR A 31 2.89 -16.41 -8.65
C THR A 31 1.81 -15.81 -9.56
N PRO A 32 2.05 -15.70 -10.88
CA PRO A 32 1.05 -15.16 -11.82
C PRO A 32 -0.25 -15.96 -11.85
N SER A 33 -0.19 -17.27 -11.57
CA SER A 33 -1.38 -18.14 -11.59
C SER A 33 -2.32 -17.93 -10.40
N THR A 34 -1.79 -17.46 -9.26
CA THR A 34 -2.57 -17.30 -8.02
C THR A 34 -2.93 -15.83 -7.76
N ASN A 35 -2.28 -14.89 -8.42
CA ASN A 35 -2.47 -13.46 -8.20
C ASN A 35 -2.87 -12.73 -9.51
N PRO A 36 -4.16 -12.37 -9.67
CA PRO A 36 -4.65 -11.68 -10.86
C PRO A 36 -4.02 -10.31 -11.11
N PHE A 37 -3.70 -9.57 -10.04
CA PHE A 37 -3.01 -8.28 -10.14
C PHE A 37 -1.58 -8.48 -10.66
N PHE A 38 -0.87 -9.47 -10.11
CA PHE A 38 0.47 -9.81 -10.58
C PHE A 38 0.44 -10.28 -12.04
N GLN A 39 -0.54 -11.09 -12.44
CA GLN A 39 -0.67 -11.55 -13.83
C GLN A 39 -0.84 -10.39 -14.82
N ALA A 40 -1.62 -9.36 -14.49
CA ALA A 40 -1.84 -8.22 -15.38
C ALA A 40 -0.64 -7.28 -15.43
N ASP A 41 0.01 -7.04 -14.29
CA ASP A 41 0.93 -5.91 -14.13
C ASP A 41 2.40 -6.32 -13.86
N HIS A 42 2.74 -7.62 -13.80
CA HIS A 42 4.11 -8.10 -13.53
C HIS A 42 5.18 -7.64 -14.53
N LEU A 43 4.80 -7.31 -15.76
CA LEU A 43 5.70 -6.79 -16.81
C LEU A 43 5.69 -5.26 -16.91
N ALA A 44 4.79 -4.59 -16.18
CA ALA A 44 4.64 -3.14 -16.24
C ALA A 44 5.84 -2.43 -15.59
N THR A 45 6.16 -1.24 -16.09
CA THR A 45 7.21 -0.40 -15.49
C THR A 45 6.73 0.22 -14.17
N PHE A 46 7.64 0.67 -13.32
CA PHE A 46 7.25 1.35 -12.06
C PHE A 46 6.34 2.57 -12.26
N GLY A 47 6.43 3.25 -13.42
CA GLY A 47 5.54 4.36 -13.76
C GLY A 47 4.12 3.90 -14.06
N ASP A 48 3.97 2.78 -14.77
CA ASP A 48 2.68 2.24 -15.15
C ASP A 48 1.97 1.55 -13.98
N LEU A 49 2.73 0.93 -13.07
CA LEU A 49 2.22 0.28 -11.84
C LEU A 49 1.46 1.24 -10.92
N GLY A 50 1.78 2.53 -10.92
CA GLY A 50 1.12 3.51 -10.05
C GLY A 50 -0.37 3.71 -10.35
N THR A 51 -0.78 3.50 -11.60
CA THR A 51 -2.17 3.67 -12.06
C THR A 51 -3.10 2.56 -11.58
N PRO A 52 -2.79 1.25 -11.78
CA PRO A 52 -3.60 0.14 -11.28
C PRO A 52 -3.43 -0.08 -9.76
N LEU A 53 -2.30 0.31 -9.16
CA LEU A 53 -2.07 0.10 -7.72
C LEU A 53 -3.01 0.94 -6.85
N LYS A 54 -3.28 2.21 -7.21
CA LYS A 54 -4.16 3.12 -6.45
C LYS A 54 -5.56 2.55 -6.18
N PRO A 55 -6.34 2.16 -7.21
CA PRO A 55 -7.66 1.57 -6.99
C PRO A 55 -7.58 0.21 -6.31
N TYR A 56 -6.48 -0.53 -6.45
CA TYR A 56 -6.28 -1.82 -5.78
C TYR A 56 -6.10 -1.67 -4.26
N VAL A 57 -5.36 -0.64 -3.79
CA VAL A 57 -5.11 -0.43 -2.35
C VAL A 57 -6.21 0.37 -1.65
N GLN A 58 -6.97 1.18 -2.39
CA GLN A 58 -7.97 2.09 -1.84
C GLN A 58 -9.02 1.42 -0.92
N PRO A 59 -9.53 0.20 -1.20
CA PRO A 59 -10.48 -0.48 -0.32
C PRO A 59 -9.87 -0.94 1.01
N TYR A 60 -8.55 -1.13 1.06
CA TYR A 60 -7.83 -1.59 2.25
C TYR A 60 -7.33 -0.43 3.12
N LEU A 61 -7.28 0.78 2.56
CA LEU A 61 -6.96 1.97 3.36
C LEU A 61 -8.19 2.31 4.20
N PRO A 62 -8.03 2.44 5.54
CA PRO A 62 -9.10 3.00 6.33
C PRO A 62 -9.42 4.40 5.81
N PRO A 63 -10.69 4.85 5.86
CA PRO A 63 -11.00 6.24 5.56
C PRO A 63 -10.06 7.12 6.38
N PRO A 64 -9.49 8.18 5.78
CA PRO A 64 -8.67 9.12 6.54
C PRO A 64 -9.50 9.52 7.76
N ARG A 65 -8.93 9.38 8.96
CA ARG A 65 -9.64 9.76 10.18
C ARG A 65 -10.02 11.22 9.99
N GLU A 66 -11.29 11.49 9.74
CA GLU A 66 -11.84 12.81 9.96
C GLU A 66 -11.47 13.14 11.40
N GLN A 67 -10.55 14.08 11.60
CA GLN A 67 -10.36 14.66 12.91
C GLN A 67 -11.64 15.45 13.20
N PRO A 68 -12.51 15.03 14.13
CA PRO A 68 -13.52 15.94 14.60
C PRO A 68 -12.79 17.01 15.43
N ALA A 69 -13.17 18.27 15.24
CA ALA A 69 -12.87 19.40 16.13
C ALA A 69 -11.63 20.30 15.87
N VAL A 70 -11.26 20.59 14.61
CA VAL A 70 -10.58 21.88 14.34
C VAL A 70 -11.60 22.99 14.02
N ASN A 71 -12.72 22.66 13.36
CA ASN A 71 -13.73 23.65 12.99
C ASN A 71 -14.76 23.98 14.10
N GLN A 72 -14.76 23.29 15.24
CA GLN A 72 -15.67 23.63 16.36
C GLN A 72 -15.07 24.66 17.35
N LEU A 73 -13.76 24.95 17.28
CA LEU A 73 -13.12 25.92 18.17
C LEU A 73 -13.19 27.37 17.64
N HIS A 74 -13.53 27.59 16.37
CA HIS A 74 -13.64 28.95 15.81
C HIS A 74 -14.97 29.63 16.18
N GLU A 75 -16.10 28.89 16.23
CA GLU A 75 -17.39 29.47 16.61
C GLU A 75 -17.54 29.72 18.12
N ALA A 76 -16.82 28.97 18.97
CA ALA A 76 -16.90 29.14 20.42
C ALA A 76 -16.18 30.40 20.95
N VAL A 77 -15.23 30.95 20.18
CA VAL A 77 -14.44 32.14 20.57
C VAL A 77 -15.05 33.44 20.03
N CYS A 78 -15.76 33.39 18.90
CA CYS A 78 -16.27 34.59 18.22
C CYS A 78 -17.72 34.97 18.60
N GLY A 79 -18.44 34.14 19.36
CA GLY A 79 -19.85 34.38 19.76
C GLY A 79 -20.05 34.97 21.15
N ARG A 80 -19.00 35.48 21.81
CA ARG A 80 -19.11 36.09 23.15
C ARG A 80 -18.43 37.45 23.21
N VAL A 81 -18.93 38.39 22.41
CA VAL A 81 -18.90 39.85 22.66
C VAL A 81 -20.22 40.43 22.20
#